data_AF-A0A0E3ZWX1-F1
#
_entry.id   AF-A0A0E3ZWX1-F1
#
_cell.length_a   1.000
_cell.length_b   1.000
_cell.length_c   1.000
_cell.angle_alpha   90.00
_cell.angle_beta   90.00
_cell.angle_gamma   90.00
#
_symmetry.space_group_name_H-M   'P 1'
#
loop_
_entity.id
_entity.type
_entity.pdbx_description
1 polymer ?
#
loop_
_entity_poly.entity_id
_entity_poly.type
_entity_poly.pdbx_seq_one_letter_code
_entity_poly.pdbx_strand_id
1 'polypeptide(L)'
;MKSKNLVSLSVAAVFFVLSITGLLIYFGQGSHLVDHTHAWFGILFVAASIFHIVNNWSSITGYTKNRRTGAIQKEFVIPVVIVAIFALGIGFDLPVFKKLANAGKDLVRGERPRGGPMAQPKVDSIASAVETAYATAYTKGDTGALAAIMPVKTALLTEAGTILSGSDMQKNILKRTAPEVLKTKVDHAEALDDHMILVYGTATNSTATSPSVYTHLLKEQDKKWQIIAAQRAFPAVQ
;
A
#
# COMPACT_ATOMS: atom_id res chain seq x y z
N MET A 1 -30.29 -20.88 31.38
CA MET A 1 -29.08 -21.35 32.10
C MET A 1 -27.99 -20.31 31.92
N LYS A 2 -27.56 -19.60 32.98
CA LYS A 2 -26.43 -18.66 32.91
C LYS A 2 -25.14 -19.47 32.77
N SER A 3 -24.80 -19.91 31.55
CA SER A 3 -23.55 -20.61 31.25
C SER A 3 -22.37 -19.62 31.27
N LYS A 4 -22.17 -18.94 32.42
CA LYS A 4 -21.08 -17.96 32.61
C LYS A 4 -19.72 -18.50 32.16
N ASN A 5 -19.52 -19.80 32.34
CA ASN A 5 -18.33 -20.51 31.89
C ASN A 5 -18.21 -20.55 30.37
N LEU A 6 -19.28 -20.88 29.64
CA LEU A 6 -19.30 -20.89 28.16
C LEU A 6 -19.02 -19.49 27.60
N VAL A 7 -19.61 -18.46 28.20
CA VAL A 7 -19.44 -17.06 27.79
C VAL A 7 -18.02 -16.57 28.06
N SER A 8 -17.44 -16.97 29.18
CA SER A 8 -16.06 -16.60 29.49
C SER A 8 -15.08 -17.37 28.61
N LEU A 9 -15.34 -18.64 28.31
CA LEU A 9 -14.54 -19.43 27.37
C LEU A 9 -14.61 -18.87 25.94
N SER A 10 -15.78 -18.41 25.50
CA SER A 10 -15.92 -17.83 24.16
C SER A 10 -15.15 -16.53 24.03
N VAL A 11 -15.19 -15.64 25.03
CA VAL A 11 -14.36 -14.44 25.07
C VAL A 11 -12.87 -14.81 25.03
N ALA A 12 -12.44 -15.80 25.81
CA ALA A 12 -11.06 -16.26 25.83
C ALA A 12 -10.60 -16.81 24.47
N ALA A 13 -11.41 -17.62 23.81
CA ALA A 13 -11.10 -18.19 22.50
C ALA A 13 -10.99 -17.09 21.42
N VAL A 14 -11.92 -16.14 21.39
CA VAL A 14 -11.89 -15.02 20.44
C VAL A 14 -10.70 -14.10 20.72
N PHE A 15 -10.43 -13.81 21.99
CA PHE A 15 -9.25 -13.03 22.39
C PHE A 15 -7.94 -13.68 21.95
N PHE A 16 -7.83 -15.01 22.03
CA PHE A 16 -6.65 -15.74 21.58
C PHE A 16 -6.39 -15.54 20.08
N VAL A 17 -7.44 -15.69 19.25
CA VAL A 17 -7.34 -15.46 17.80
C VAL A 17 -6.97 -14.00 17.50
N LEU A 18 -7.62 -13.04 18.16
CA LEU A 18 -7.31 -11.62 18.01
C LEU A 18 -5.88 -11.28 18.43
N SER A 19 -5.38 -11.89 19.50
CA SER A 19 -4.02 -11.66 19.98
C SER A 19 -2.98 -12.16 18.99
N ILE A 20 -3.14 -13.38 18.47
CA ILE A 20 -2.22 -13.94 17.47
C ILE A 20 -2.26 -13.09 16.19
N THR A 21 -3.44 -12.85 15.65
CA THR A 21 -3.59 -12.08 14.40
C THR A 21 -3.13 -10.63 14.57
N GLY A 22 -3.42 -10.00 15.72
CA GLY A 22 -2.95 -8.66 16.05
C GLY A 22 -1.42 -8.57 16.16
N LEU A 23 -0.77 -9.57 16.76
CA LEU A 23 0.70 -9.65 16.80
C LEU A 23 1.29 -9.84 15.41
N LEU A 24 0.72 -10.73 14.58
CA LEU A 24 1.16 -10.91 13.20
C LEU A 24 1.08 -9.59 12.41
N ILE A 25 -0.02 -8.86 12.53
CA ILE A 25 -0.21 -7.55 11.89
C ILE A 25 0.80 -6.52 12.43
N TYR A 26 0.98 -6.48 13.75
CA TYR A 26 1.90 -5.59 14.43
C TYR A 26 3.35 -5.81 14.00
N PHE A 27 3.76 -7.05 13.76
CA PHE A 27 5.08 -7.41 13.25
C PHE A 27 5.18 -7.36 11.71
N GLY A 28 4.13 -6.93 11.01
CA GLY A 28 4.14 -6.79 9.55
C GLY A 28 3.99 -8.10 8.77
N GLN A 29 3.55 -9.17 9.43
CA GLN A 29 3.25 -10.49 8.85
C GLN A 29 1.74 -10.65 8.53
N GLY A 30 0.98 -9.57 8.51
CA GLY A 30 -0.42 -9.56 8.12
C GLY A 30 -0.59 -9.86 6.64
N SER A 31 -1.19 -11.01 6.30
CA SER A 31 -1.72 -11.28 4.97
C SER A 31 -3.18 -10.84 4.87
N HIS A 32 -3.73 -10.75 3.66
CA HIS A 32 -5.15 -10.44 3.46
C HIS A 32 -6.08 -11.36 4.29
N LEU A 33 -5.71 -12.64 4.46
CA LEU A 33 -6.44 -13.59 5.30
C LEU A 33 -6.36 -13.23 6.80
N VAL A 34 -5.18 -12.84 7.27
CA VAL A 34 -4.94 -12.45 8.67
C VAL A 34 -5.70 -11.17 9.01
N ASP A 35 -5.64 -10.16 8.14
CA ASP A 35 -6.33 -8.88 8.31
C ASP A 35 -7.84 -9.08 8.36
N HIS A 36 -8.40 -9.86 7.44
CA HIS A 36 -9.82 -10.19 7.42
C HIS A 36 -10.24 -10.98 8.65
N THR A 37 -9.43 -11.96 9.07
CA THR A 37 -9.70 -12.75 10.27
C THR A 37 -9.71 -11.87 11.51
N HIS A 38 -8.72 -10.97 11.66
CA HIS A 38 -8.65 -10.04 12.78
C HIS A 38 -9.88 -9.12 12.84
N ALA A 39 -10.26 -8.53 11.70
CA ALA A 39 -11.41 -7.64 11.63
C ALA A 39 -12.73 -8.35 12.01
N TRP A 40 -13.00 -9.54 11.45
CA TRP A 40 -14.22 -10.29 11.74
C TRP A 40 -14.24 -10.85 13.16
N PHE A 41 -13.12 -11.35 13.67
CA PHE A 41 -13.03 -11.76 15.07
C PHE A 41 -13.13 -10.57 16.02
N GLY A 42 -12.78 -9.36 15.58
CA GLY A 42 -12.97 -8.11 16.32
C GLY A 42 -14.46 -7.81 16.55
N ILE A 43 -15.27 -7.95 15.50
CA ILE A 43 -16.73 -7.83 15.59
C ILE A 43 -17.29 -8.90 16.54
N LEU A 44 -16.85 -10.14 16.40
CA LEU A 44 -17.26 -11.24 17.27
C LEU A 44 -16.87 -10.99 18.74
N PHE A 45 -15.69 -10.40 18.97
CA PHE A 45 -15.20 -10.06 20.30
C PHE A 45 -16.05 -9.00 20.98
N VAL A 46 -16.49 -7.98 20.24
CA VAL A 46 -17.41 -6.96 20.78
C VAL A 46 -18.71 -7.61 21.23
N ALA A 47 -19.31 -8.45 20.38
CA ALA A 47 -20.55 -9.16 20.72
C ALA A 47 -20.37 -10.08 21.95
N ALA A 48 -19.29 -10.87 21.98
CA ALA A 48 -18.96 -11.74 23.10
C ALA A 48 -18.68 -10.95 24.40
N SER A 49 -18.02 -9.80 24.30
CA SER A 49 -17.70 -8.93 25.44
C SER A 49 -18.94 -8.28 26.04
N ILE A 50 -19.88 -7.81 25.21
CA ILE A 50 -21.18 -7.31 25.68
C ILE A 50 -21.91 -8.40 26.46
N PHE A 51 -22.00 -9.60 25.89
CA PHE A 51 -22.65 -10.72 26.57
C PHE A 51 -21.95 -11.12 27.87
N HIS A 52 -20.61 -11.06 27.89
CA HIS A 52 -19.81 -11.31 29.08
C HIS A 52 -20.06 -10.27 30.18
N ILE A 53 -20.10 -8.98 29.84
CA ILE A 53 -20.36 -7.88 30.78
C ILE A 53 -21.76 -8.02 31.38
N VAL A 54 -22.78 -8.23 30.55
CA VAL A 54 -24.17 -8.38 31.03
C VAL A 54 -24.30 -9.60 31.96
N ASN A 55 -23.69 -10.73 31.62
CA ASN A 55 -23.77 -11.94 32.43
C ASN A 55 -22.96 -11.88 33.74
N ASN A 56 -21.94 -11.02 33.80
CA ASN A 56 -21.05 -10.86 34.94
C ASN A 56 -21.16 -9.49 35.62
N TRP A 57 -22.26 -8.76 35.38
CA TRP A 57 -22.46 -7.40 35.88
C TRP A 57 -22.28 -7.27 37.41
N SER A 58 -22.80 -8.22 38.17
CA SER A 58 -22.67 -8.25 39.64
C SER A 58 -21.23 -8.35 40.11
N SER A 59 -20.37 -9.04 39.36
CA SER A 59 -18.96 -9.18 39.68
C SER A 59 -18.24 -7.87 39.38
N ILE A 60 -18.50 -7.27 38.21
CA ILE A 60 -17.90 -6.00 37.78
C ILE A 60 -18.19 -4.90 38.82
N THR A 61 -19.46 -4.70 39.19
CA THR A 61 -19.83 -3.68 40.18
C THR A 61 -19.23 -3.94 41.56
N GLY A 62 -19.04 -5.22 41.92
CA GLY A 62 -18.37 -5.64 43.15
C GLY A 62 -16.88 -5.31 43.19
N TYR A 63 -16.19 -5.29 42.04
CA TYR A 63 -14.80 -4.84 41.92
C TYR A 63 -14.67 -3.33 41.77
N THR A 64 -15.67 -2.67 41.19
CA THR A 64 -15.64 -1.21 40.99
C THR A 64 -15.85 -0.45 42.29
N LYS A 65 -16.69 -0.94 43.22
CA LYS A 65 -17.08 -0.21 44.43
C LYS A 65 -16.70 -0.96 45.70
N ASN A 66 -16.19 -0.26 46.70
CA ASN A 66 -15.98 -0.81 48.03
C ASN A 66 -17.34 -1.09 48.69
N ARG A 67 -17.56 -2.32 49.14
CA ARG A 67 -18.85 -2.75 49.72
C ARG A 67 -19.20 -2.06 51.05
N ARG A 68 -18.21 -1.53 51.78
CA ARG A 68 -18.41 -0.86 53.08
C ARG A 68 -18.57 0.65 52.94
N THR A 69 -17.83 1.27 52.02
CA THR A 69 -17.77 2.75 51.89
C THR A 69 -18.47 3.29 50.64
N GLY A 70 -18.85 2.43 49.69
CA GLY A 70 -19.44 2.84 48.41
C GLY A 70 -18.47 3.54 47.44
N ALA A 71 -17.25 3.87 47.88
CA ALA A 71 -16.23 4.55 47.10
C ALA A 71 -15.72 3.68 45.94
N ILE A 72 -15.30 4.33 44.85
CA ILE A 72 -14.67 3.64 43.71
C ILE A 72 -13.30 3.11 44.14
N GLN A 73 -13.04 1.86 43.82
CA GLN A 73 -11.77 1.19 44.12
C GLN A 73 -10.65 1.74 43.22
N LYS A 74 -9.45 1.95 43.78
CA LYS A 74 -8.30 2.47 43.02
C LYS A 74 -7.91 1.53 41.88
N GLU A 75 -8.13 0.24 42.11
CA GLU A 75 -7.97 -0.88 41.19
C GLU A 75 -8.83 -0.74 39.93
N PHE A 76 -9.95 -0.01 40.00
CA PHE A 76 -10.77 0.34 38.83
C PHE A 76 -10.29 1.62 38.15
N VAL A 77 -9.80 2.61 38.92
CA VAL A 77 -9.35 3.90 38.37
C VAL A 77 -8.13 3.71 37.47
N ILE A 78 -7.15 2.91 37.88
CA ILE A 78 -5.91 2.67 37.12
C ILE A 78 -6.18 2.19 35.67
N PRO A 79 -6.91 1.08 35.43
CA PRO A 79 -7.18 0.62 34.07
C PRO A 79 -7.99 1.62 33.25
N VAL A 80 -8.94 2.35 33.87
CA VAL A 80 -9.71 3.40 33.18
C VAL A 80 -8.80 4.54 32.71
N VAL A 81 -7.87 4.99 33.56
CA VAL A 81 -6.91 6.03 33.19
C VAL A 81 -5.97 5.55 32.07
N ILE A 82 -5.48 4.32 32.14
CA ILE A 82 -4.64 3.73 31.09
C ILE A 82 -5.39 3.71 29.75
N VAL A 83 -6.63 3.19 29.74
CA VAL A 83 -7.46 3.15 28.52
C VAL A 83 -7.71 4.56 27.98
N ALA A 84 -7.99 5.54 28.84
CA ALA A 84 -8.18 6.92 28.43
C ALA A 84 -6.92 7.52 27.80
N ILE A 85 -5.73 7.29 28.38
CA ILE A 85 -4.45 7.75 27.83
C ILE A 85 -4.21 7.17 26.43
N PHE A 86 -4.43 5.86 26.24
CA PHE A 86 -4.27 5.22 24.94
C PHE A 86 -5.29 5.75 23.92
N ALA A 87 -6.56 5.84 24.30
CA ALA A 87 -7.62 6.32 23.42
C ALA A 87 -7.39 7.76 22.96
N LEU A 88 -7.05 8.66 23.89
CA LEU A 88 -6.75 10.07 23.57
C LEU A 88 -5.45 10.17 22.75
N GLY A 89 -4.41 9.44 23.15
CA GLY A 89 -3.13 9.50 22.47
C GLY A 89 -3.15 8.99 21.03
N ILE A 90 -3.93 7.94 20.77
CA ILE A 90 -4.19 7.43 19.41
C ILE A 90 -5.14 8.39 18.67
N GLY A 91 -6.21 8.85 19.32
CA GLY A 91 -7.22 9.72 18.70
C GLY A 91 -6.69 11.10 18.27
N PHE A 92 -5.71 11.64 18.99
CA PHE A 92 -5.02 12.89 18.66
C PHE A 92 -3.71 12.70 17.88
N ASP A 93 -3.43 11.49 17.37
CA ASP A 93 -2.22 11.15 16.60
C ASP A 93 -0.91 11.62 17.26
N LEU A 94 -0.77 11.39 18.58
CA LEU A 94 0.43 11.82 19.28
C LEU A 94 1.65 11.03 18.80
N PRO A 95 2.83 11.66 18.58
CA PRO A 95 3.99 11.02 17.95
C PRO A 95 4.47 9.74 18.63
N VAL A 96 4.34 9.64 19.95
CA VAL A 96 4.74 8.46 20.73
C VAL A 96 3.93 7.22 20.35
N PHE A 97 2.62 7.35 20.11
CA PHE A 97 1.76 6.23 19.73
C PHE A 97 2.03 5.78 18.29
N LYS A 98 2.36 6.72 17.40
CA LYS A 98 2.82 6.38 16.05
C LYS A 98 4.13 5.60 16.06
N LYS A 99 5.10 6.00 16.91
CA LYS A 99 6.35 5.25 17.08
C LYS A 99 6.08 3.85 17.64
N LEU A 100 5.29 3.75 18.71
CA LEU A 100 4.92 2.47 19.31
C LEU A 100 4.20 1.54 18.32
N ALA A 101 3.22 2.05 17.56
CA ALA A 101 2.48 1.26 16.58
C ALA A 101 3.34 0.71 15.44
N ASN A 102 4.48 1.35 15.13
CA ASN A 102 5.41 0.90 14.11
C ASN A 102 6.61 0.12 14.67
N ALA A 103 6.88 0.20 15.98
CA ALA A 103 8.04 -0.44 16.59
C ALA A 103 8.11 -1.95 16.37
N GLY A 104 6.97 -2.66 16.35
CA GLY A 104 6.93 -4.08 16.02
C GLY A 104 7.38 -4.36 14.59
N LYS A 105 6.87 -3.58 13.64
CA LYS A 105 7.28 -3.66 12.24
C LYS A 105 8.77 -3.36 12.12
N ASP A 106 9.26 -2.34 12.82
CA ASP A 106 10.67 -1.94 12.79
C ASP A 106 11.58 -3.00 13.44
N LEU A 107 11.14 -3.68 14.50
CA LEU A 107 11.91 -4.73 15.20
C LEU A 107 12.14 -5.96 14.32
N VAL A 108 11.09 -6.44 13.63
CA VAL A 108 11.20 -7.60 12.74
C VAL A 108 11.91 -7.24 11.43
N ARG A 109 11.95 -5.94 11.08
CA ARG A 109 12.44 -5.43 9.79
C ARG A 109 13.84 -4.81 9.87
N GLY A 110 14.34 -4.44 11.06
CA GLY A 110 15.51 -3.56 11.23
C GLY A 110 15.23 -2.12 10.79
N GLU A 111 16.25 -1.23 10.74
CA GLU A 111 16.18 0.14 10.19
C GLU A 111 15.87 0.20 8.67
N ARG A 112 15.15 -0.79 8.13
CA ARG A 112 14.78 -0.85 6.73
C ARG A 112 13.39 -0.24 6.58
N PRO A 113 13.24 0.88 5.83
CA PRO A 113 11.95 1.56 5.67
C PRO A 113 10.89 0.63 5.07
N ARG A 114 9.60 0.94 5.31
CA ARG A 114 8.41 0.22 4.82
C ARG A 114 8.58 -0.20 3.35
N GLY A 115 8.33 -1.49 3.07
CA GLY A 115 8.55 -2.22 1.81
C GLY A 115 9.58 -1.59 0.89
N GLY A 116 10.87 -1.74 1.17
CA GLY A 116 11.88 -1.24 0.25
C GLY A 116 11.84 -2.09 -1.02
N PRO A 117 11.51 -1.52 -2.18
CA PRO A 117 11.55 -2.26 -3.43
C PRO A 117 13.00 -2.58 -3.80
N MET A 118 13.23 -3.25 -4.94
CA MET A 118 14.56 -3.40 -5.56
C MET A 118 15.51 -2.23 -5.24
N ALA A 119 16.77 -2.54 -4.91
CA ALA A 119 17.76 -1.52 -4.57
C ALA A 119 17.74 -0.38 -5.61
N GLN A 120 17.73 0.89 -5.15
CA GLN A 120 17.58 2.06 -6.04
C GLN A 120 18.48 2.04 -7.28
N PRO A 121 19.78 1.65 -7.20
CA PRO A 121 20.61 1.53 -8.40
C PRO A 121 20.10 0.52 -9.43
N LYS A 122 19.46 -0.56 -8.97
CA LYS A 122 18.80 -1.56 -9.83
C LYS A 122 17.55 -0.97 -10.47
N VAL A 123 16.76 -0.20 -9.72
CA VAL A 123 15.57 0.50 -10.23
C VAL A 123 15.95 1.50 -11.32
N ASP A 124 16.93 2.36 -11.04
CA ASP A 124 17.43 3.36 -11.98
C ASP A 124 17.99 2.70 -13.25
N SER A 125 18.70 1.58 -13.09
CA SER A 125 19.22 0.80 -14.21
C SER A 125 18.10 0.18 -15.06
N ILE A 126 17.06 -0.38 -14.46
CA ILE A 126 15.93 -0.98 -15.18
C ILE A 126 15.13 0.11 -15.90
N ALA A 127 14.79 1.19 -15.20
CA ALA A 127 14.06 2.32 -15.77
C ALA A 127 14.80 2.91 -16.97
N SER A 128 16.09 3.20 -16.83
CA SER A 128 16.91 3.75 -17.92
C SER A 128 17.00 2.79 -19.11
N ALA A 129 17.16 1.49 -18.86
CA ALA A 129 17.24 0.49 -19.92
C ALA A 129 15.92 0.37 -20.70
N VAL A 130 14.78 0.30 -20.00
CA VAL A 130 13.45 0.19 -20.60
C VAL A 130 13.11 1.45 -21.40
N GLU A 131 13.35 2.64 -20.84
CA GLU A 131 13.07 3.91 -21.53
C GLU A 131 13.96 4.13 -22.75
N THR A 132 15.24 3.75 -22.67
CA THR A 132 16.15 3.80 -23.82
C THR A 132 15.70 2.85 -24.93
N ALA A 133 15.30 1.63 -24.56
CA ALA A 133 14.82 0.65 -25.51
C ALA A 133 13.49 1.09 -26.17
N TYR A 134 12.58 1.68 -25.39
CA TYR A 134 11.34 2.28 -25.90
C TYR A 134 11.61 3.42 -26.88
N ALA A 135 12.46 4.39 -26.51
CA ALA A 135 12.82 5.52 -27.37
C ALA A 135 13.50 5.07 -28.67
N THR A 136 14.36 4.04 -28.58
CA THR A 136 15.03 3.44 -29.73
C THR A 136 14.05 2.75 -30.67
N ALA A 137 13.17 1.90 -30.13
CA ALA A 137 12.16 1.18 -30.92
C ALA A 137 11.22 2.16 -31.62
N TYR A 138 10.78 3.20 -30.90
CA TYR A 138 9.92 4.26 -31.43
C TYR A 138 10.59 5.04 -32.56
N THR A 139 11.85 5.46 -32.36
CA THR A 139 12.60 6.25 -33.34
C THR A 139 12.90 5.46 -34.61
N LYS A 140 13.20 4.16 -34.49
CA LYS A 140 13.46 3.28 -35.63
C LYS A 140 12.19 2.83 -36.35
N GLY A 141 11.02 3.06 -35.76
CA GLY A 141 9.76 2.51 -36.25
C GLY A 141 9.68 0.97 -36.13
N ASP A 142 10.46 0.37 -35.24
CA ASP A 142 10.51 -1.08 -35.05
C ASP A 142 9.34 -1.54 -34.17
N THR A 143 8.25 -1.95 -34.82
CA THR A 143 7.03 -2.39 -34.14
C THR A 143 7.22 -3.71 -33.37
N GLY A 144 8.17 -4.56 -33.77
CA GLY A 144 8.48 -5.80 -33.07
C GLY A 144 9.19 -5.53 -31.74
N ALA A 145 10.23 -4.71 -31.77
CA ALA A 145 10.93 -4.25 -30.56
C ALA A 145 9.99 -3.44 -29.66
N LEU A 146 9.12 -2.61 -30.24
CA LEU A 146 8.15 -1.85 -29.47
C LEU A 146 7.12 -2.76 -28.80
N ALA A 147 6.59 -3.77 -29.49
CA ALA A 147 5.64 -4.72 -28.90
C ALA A 147 6.23 -5.53 -27.74
N ALA A 148 7.54 -5.76 -27.74
CA ALA A 148 8.24 -6.45 -26.66
C ALA A 148 8.34 -5.61 -25.38
N ILE A 149 8.36 -4.28 -25.48
CA ILE A 149 8.52 -3.34 -24.36
C ILE A 149 7.17 -2.73 -23.96
N MET A 150 6.29 -2.48 -24.92
CA MET A 150 4.96 -1.91 -24.77
C MET A 150 3.94 -2.90 -25.39
N PRO A 151 3.48 -3.89 -24.61
CA PRO A 151 2.51 -4.87 -25.06
C PRO A 151 1.24 -4.25 -25.63
N VAL A 152 0.51 -5.01 -26.46
CA VAL A 152 -0.71 -4.52 -27.14
C VAL A 152 -1.80 -4.01 -26.18
N LYS A 153 -1.81 -4.49 -24.93
CA LYS A 153 -2.77 -4.12 -23.88
C LYS A 153 -2.34 -2.91 -23.05
N THR A 154 -1.16 -2.34 -23.29
CA THR A 154 -0.71 -1.16 -22.56
C THR A 154 -1.69 -0.01 -22.77
N ALA A 155 -2.17 0.59 -21.69
CA ALA A 155 -2.98 1.79 -21.76
C ALA A 155 -2.07 3.03 -21.80
N LEU A 156 -2.25 3.87 -22.80
CA LEU A 156 -1.52 5.14 -22.96
C LEU A 156 -2.51 6.31 -22.92
N LEU A 157 -2.38 7.19 -21.93
CA LEU A 157 -3.04 8.50 -21.95
C LEU A 157 -2.14 9.50 -22.68
N THR A 158 -2.62 10.04 -23.80
CA THR A 158 -1.88 11.04 -24.59
C THR A 158 -2.03 12.44 -24.01
N GLU A 159 -1.20 13.36 -24.49
CA GLU A 159 -1.25 14.79 -24.14
C GLU A 159 -2.60 15.43 -24.50
N ALA A 160 -3.31 14.86 -25.49
CA ALA A 160 -4.65 15.29 -25.90
C ALA A 160 -5.78 14.69 -25.03
N GLY A 161 -5.45 13.97 -23.95
CA GLY A 161 -6.43 13.31 -23.09
C GLY A 161 -7.09 12.07 -23.70
N THR A 162 -6.55 11.56 -24.81
CA THR A 162 -7.07 10.35 -25.48
C THR A 162 -6.40 9.12 -24.92
N ILE A 163 -7.16 8.05 -24.69
CA ILE A 163 -6.62 6.75 -24.31
C ILE A 163 -6.37 5.92 -25.57
N LEU A 164 -5.11 5.51 -25.75
CA LEU A 164 -4.65 4.61 -26.80
C LEU A 164 -4.21 3.27 -26.20
N SER A 165 -4.28 2.21 -26.98
CA SER A 165 -3.63 0.94 -26.66
C SER A 165 -2.20 0.89 -27.20
N GLY A 166 -1.37 -0.02 -26.68
CA GLY A 166 -0.06 -0.32 -27.27
C GLY A 166 -0.16 -0.75 -28.75
N SER A 167 -1.27 -1.38 -29.14
CA SER A 167 -1.51 -1.73 -30.56
C SER A 167 -1.79 -0.50 -31.43
N ASP A 168 -2.44 0.53 -30.90
CA ASP A 168 -2.70 1.78 -31.62
C ASP A 168 -1.39 2.54 -31.82
N MET A 169 -0.50 2.52 -30.83
CA MET A 169 0.84 3.10 -30.94
C MET A 169 1.65 2.44 -32.07
N GLN A 170 1.65 1.11 -32.15
CA GLN A 170 2.33 0.38 -33.22
C GLN A 170 1.75 0.74 -34.60
N LYS A 171 0.42 0.79 -34.74
CA LYS A 171 -0.24 1.20 -35.99
C LYS A 171 0.07 2.64 -36.37
N ASN A 172 0.10 3.55 -35.41
CA ASN A 172 0.40 4.96 -35.66
C ASN A 172 1.84 5.15 -36.13
N ILE A 173 2.79 4.39 -35.59
CA ILE A 173 4.19 4.38 -36.05
C ILE A 173 4.28 3.92 -37.51
N LEU A 174 3.57 2.85 -37.88
CA LEU A 174 3.56 2.36 -39.27
C LEU A 174 2.96 3.36 -40.27
N LYS A 175 2.06 4.23 -39.81
CA LYS A 175 1.42 5.27 -40.63
C LYS A 175 2.27 6.55 -40.76
N ARG A 176 3.42 6.63 -40.09
CA ARG A 176 4.27 7.82 -40.16
C ARG A 176 4.82 8.02 -41.57
N THR A 177 4.68 9.25 -42.05
CA THR A 177 5.22 9.69 -43.33
C THR A 177 6.56 10.42 -43.19
N ALA A 178 6.96 10.77 -41.97
CA ALA A 178 8.22 11.44 -41.66
C ALA A 178 8.94 10.76 -40.48
N PRO A 179 10.29 10.72 -40.50
CA PRO A 179 11.08 10.20 -39.39
C PRO A 179 10.89 11.08 -38.15
N GLU A 180 10.59 10.43 -37.03
CA GLU A 180 10.31 11.07 -35.75
C GLU A 180 11.29 10.54 -34.71
N VAL A 181 12.15 11.41 -34.18
CA VAL A 181 13.15 11.05 -33.19
C VAL A 181 12.61 11.36 -31.80
N LEU A 182 12.44 10.32 -30.99
CA LEU A 182 12.06 10.42 -29.60
C LEU A 182 13.30 10.28 -28.72
N LYS A 183 13.52 11.23 -27.83
CA LYS A 183 14.51 11.13 -26.75
C LYS A 183 13.78 11.17 -25.42
N THR A 184 14.15 10.27 -24.52
CA THR A 184 13.62 10.21 -23.15
C THR A 184 14.75 10.46 -22.16
N LYS A 185 14.41 11.08 -21.04
CA LYS A 185 15.27 11.24 -19.88
C LYS A 185 14.48 10.82 -18.65
N VAL A 186 14.99 9.81 -17.94
CA VAL A 186 14.44 9.42 -16.63
C VAL A 186 14.85 10.50 -15.62
N ASP A 187 13.86 11.15 -15.03
CA ASP A 187 14.08 12.16 -13.99
C ASP A 187 13.96 11.53 -12.59
N HIS A 188 13.05 10.58 -12.43
CA HIS A 188 12.88 9.82 -11.19
C HIS A 188 12.30 8.44 -11.47
N ALA A 189 12.75 7.43 -10.73
CA ALA A 189 12.14 6.11 -10.74
C ALA A 189 12.02 5.61 -9.30
N GLU A 190 10.87 5.05 -8.96
CA GLU A 190 10.60 4.47 -7.65
C GLU A 190 9.97 3.11 -7.88
N ALA A 191 10.41 2.11 -7.14
CA ALA A 191 9.81 0.80 -7.24
C ALA A 191 8.66 0.66 -6.23
N LEU A 192 7.52 0.18 -6.72
CA LEU A 192 6.30 0.03 -5.92
C LEU A 192 6.33 -1.30 -5.16
N ASP A 193 7.00 -2.30 -5.75
CA ASP A 193 7.35 -3.60 -5.17
C ASP A 193 8.52 -4.23 -5.95
N ASP A 194 8.77 -5.53 -5.78
CA ASP A 194 9.85 -6.26 -6.47
C ASP A 194 9.64 -6.45 -7.98
N HIS A 195 8.42 -6.26 -8.48
CA HIS A 195 8.01 -6.52 -9.87
C HIS A 195 7.33 -5.31 -10.54
N MET A 196 7.27 -4.16 -9.88
CA MET A 196 6.67 -2.95 -10.40
C MET A 196 7.53 -1.71 -10.13
N ILE A 197 7.74 -0.90 -11.17
CA ILE A 197 8.47 0.36 -11.09
C ILE A 197 7.62 1.48 -11.68
N LEU A 198 7.49 2.57 -10.95
CA LEU A 198 6.94 3.82 -11.44
C LEU A 198 8.08 4.72 -11.92
N VAL A 199 8.00 5.16 -13.18
CA VAL A 199 9.03 5.96 -13.83
C VAL A 199 8.43 7.29 -14.23
N TYR A 200 9.15 8.36 -13.91
CA TYR A 200 8.86 9.73 -14.30
C TYR A 200 10.01 10.27 -15.13
N GLY A 201 9.67 11.00 -16.18
CA GLY A 201 10.70 11.59 -17.02
C GLY A 201 10.19 12.65 -17.98
N THR A 202 11.12 13.11 -18.79
CA THR A 202 10.91 14.09 -19.83
C THR A 202 11.17 13.47 -21.20
N ALA A 203 10.28 13.74 -22.14
CA ALA A 203 10.38 13.29 -23.51
C ALA A 203 10.47 14.50 -24.45
N THR A 204 11.43 14.47 -25.38
CA THR A 204 11.53 15.43 -26.47
C THR A 204 11.36 14.72 -27.78
N ASN A 205 10.53 15.30 -28.64
CA ASN A 205 10.21 14.77 -29.96
C ASN A 205 10.70 15.75 -31.02
N SER A 206 11.37 15.26 -32.06
CA SER A 206 11.88 16.11 -33.15
C SER A 206 10.79 16.90 -33.89
N THR A 207 9.53 16.48 -33.78
CA THR A 207 8.38 17.17 -34.40
C THR A 207 7.58 18.06 -33.43
N ALA A 208 7.86 17.99 -32.12
CA ALA A 208 7.16 18.78 -31.11
C ALA A 208 8.00 19.98 -30.67
N THR A 209 7.35 21.14 -30.52
CA THR A 209 8.00 22.39 -30.08
C THR A 209 8.28 22.45 -28.58
N SER A 210 7.58 21.64 -27.78
CA SER A 210 7.74 21.60 -26.33
C SER A 210 8.04 20.18 -25.84
N PRO A 211 8.91 20.02 -24.82
CA PRO A 211 9.08 18.74 -24.15
C PRO A 211 7.75 18.33 -23.48
N SER A 212 7.45 17.03 -23.48
CA SER A 212 6.38 16.46 -22.67
C SER A 212 6.96 15.79 -21.43
N VAL A 213 6.19 15.74 -20.36
CA VAL A 213 6.46 14.90 -19.20
C VAL A 213 5.73 13.58 -19.38
N TYR A 214 6.34 12.48 -18.93
CA TYR A 214 5.74 11.17 -18.98
C TYR A 214 5.79 10.47 -17.63
N THR A 215 4.79 9.62 -17.41
CA THR A 215 4.72 8.67 -16.31
C THR A 215 4.50 7.29 -16.90
N HIS A 216 5.43 6.37 -16.68
CA HIS A 216 5.32 4.98 -17.13
C HIS A 216 5.29 4.05 -15.92
N LEU A 217 4.38 3.08 -15.95
CA LEU A 217 4.34 1.98 -15.00
C LEU A 217 4.96 0.75 -15.66
N LEU A 218 6.08 0.30 -15.12
CA LEU A 218 6.78 -0.89 -15.54
C LEU A 218 6.34 -2.08 -14.69
N LYS A 219 6.19 -3.23 -15.32
CA LYS A 219 5.98 -4.50 -14.63
C LYS A 219 6.89 -5.57 -15.20
N GLU A 220 7.43 -6.41 -14.32
CA GLU A 220 8.16 -7.60 -14.72
C GLU A 220 7.16 -8.70 -15.11
N GLN A 221 7.27 -9.19 -16.35
CA GLN A 221 6.52 -10.32 -16.88
C GLN A 221 7.49 -11.23 -17.62
N ASP A 222 7.48 -12.52 -17.31
CA ASP A 222 8.38 -13.51 -17.92
C ASP A 222 9.87 -13.10 -17.91
N LYS A 223 10.32 -12.52 -16.78
CA LYS A 223 11.67 -11.99 -16.57
C LYS A 223 12.06 -10.82 -17.49
N LYS A 224 11.07 -10.15 -18.08
CA LYS A 224 11.24 -8.96 -18.92
C LYS A 224 10.45 -7.80 -18.33
N TRP A 225 11.05 -6.62 -18.32
CA TRP A 225 10.40 -5.40 -17.87
C TRP A 225 9.65 -4.75 -19.02
N GLN A 226 8.36 -4.47 -18.82
CA GLN A 226 7.47 -3.94 -19.83
C GLN A 226 6.66 -2.77 -19.30
N ILE A 227 6.40 -1.79 -20.15
CA ILE A 227 5.51 -0.66 -19.88
C ILE A 227 4.07 -1.15 -19.97
N ILE A 228 3.38 -1.27 -18.84
CA ILE A 228 1.99 -1.74 -18.78
C ILE A 228 0.96 -0.60 -18.75
N ALA A 229 1.39 0.60 -18.33
CA ALA A 229 0.62 1.83 -18.44
C ALA A 229 1.57 2.99 -18.72
N ALA A 230 1.09 3.95 -19.50
CA ALA A 230 1.81 5.15 -19.85
C ALA A 230 0.89 6.36 -19.83
N GLN A 231 1.43 7.50 -19.45
CA GLN A 231 0.77 8.79 -19.51
C GLN A 231 1.77 9.81 -20.01
N ARG A 232 1.30 10.70 -20.89
CA ARG A 232 2.04 11.89 -21.30
C ARG A 232 1.22 13.14 -21.07
N ALA A 233 1.88 14.21 -20.69
CA ALA A 233 1.28 15.53 -20.56
C ALA A 233 2.27 16.60 -21.00
N PHE A 234 1.76 17.76 -21.44
CA PHE A 234 2.61 18.95 -21.49
C PHE A 234 2.89 19.43 -20.07
N PRO A 235 4.12 19.89 -19.77
CA PRO A 235 4.39 20.54 -18.50
C PRO A 235 3.40 21.70 -18.33
N ALA A 236 2.75 21.78 -17.18
CA ALA A 236 1.86 22.88 -16.88
C ALA A 236 2.65 24.18 -17.04
N VAL A 237 2.16 25.08 -17.90
CA VAL A 237 2.66 26.46 -17.95
C VAL A 237 2.33 27.06 -16.58
N GLN A 238 3.37 27.32 -15.77
CA GLN A 238 3.23 28.13 -14.55
C GLN A 238 3.02 29.59 -14.93
#